data_AF-A0A524BLZ0-F1
#
_entry.id   AF-A0A524BLZ0-F1
#
_cell.length_a   1.000
_cell.length_b   1.000
_cell.length_c   1.000
_cell.angle_alpha   90.00
_cell.angle_beta   90.00
_cell.angle_gamma   90.00
#
_symmetry.space_group_name_H-M   'P 1'
#
loop_
_entity.id
_entity.type
_entity.pdbx_description
1 polymer ?
#
loop_
_entity_poly.entity_id
_entity_poly.type
_entity_poly.pdbx_seq_one_letter_code
_entity_poly.pdbx_strand_id
1 'polypeptide(L)'
;MLLLVCGMHRSGSTLVWQITRQLVDGQPGLRNPRGVEPDAFPAAAADPHDLLLAKIHYRGSLKESDFPDTGVRYLYTYRDPRDVVASLFRKGRFKPGNPKRGPQNSKLIVRRELKGDTFWRARKNLWVGRYEDFRDDVPNLIRDLAAFLDVPVTPERVAEIDALVSLEQQQERVWESRASGVDPDLRVTANHITDGREGAWRDTLTPEEVAAVEAECAPWLVQHGYDVDTPIGRRKAGLAGPPSASVTPSPIATKGPEVSTAVLAPLIGAAVFASVAVMVHRRLPGGALVMSAAAAAAGGAAAYRAGRDGTHPRELARSLLSRVRRG
;
A
#
# COMPACT_ATOMS: atom_id res chain seq x y z
N MET A 1 -22.59 9.20 18.20
CA MET A 1 -21.74 9.93 17.25
C MET A 1 -21.21 8.94 16.23
N LEU A 2 -21.33 9.24 14.94
CA LEU A 2 -20.80 8.41 13.86
C LEU A 2 -19.45 8.94 13.38
N LEU A 3 -18.42 8.09 13.38
CA LEU A 3 -17.15 8.35 12.70
C LEU A 3 -17.07 7.44 11.47
N LEU A 4 -17.11 8.04 10.28
CA LEU A 4 -17.13 7.28 9.04
C LEU A 4 -15.86 7.52 8.22
N VAL A 5 -14.97 6.53 8.22
CA VAL A 5 -13.79 6.54 7.36
C VAL A 5 -14.17 6.06 5.97
N CYS A 6 -14.10 6.95 5.01
CA CYS A 6 -14.43 6.70 3.63
C CYS A 6 -13.24 7.04 2.72
N GLY A 7 -13.34 6.72 1.44
CA GLY A 7 -12.23 6.97 0.54
C GLY A 7 -12.32 6.21 -0.76
N MET A 8 -11.49 6.62 -1.70
CA MET A 8 -11.13 5.76 -2.82
C MET A 8 -10.55 4.43 -2.30
N HIS A 9 -10.67 3.38 -3.09
CA HIS A 9 -9.94 2.16 -2.79
C HIS A 9 -8.45 2.46 -2.80
N ARG A 10 -7.71 1.90 -1.82
CA ARG A 10 -6.23 1.99 -1.77
C ARG A 10 -5.66 3.41 -1.55
N SER A 11 -6.45 4.36 -1.06
CA SER A 11 -6.01 5.73 -0.73
C SER A 11 -5.56 5.95 0.71
N GLY A 12 -5.15 4.91 1.44
CA GLY A 12 -4.75 5.06 2.84
C GLY A 12 -5.89 5.06 3.87
N SER A 13 -7.15 4.89 3.46
CA SER A 13 -8.29 4.76 4.39
C SER A 13 -8.18 3.64 5.45
N THR A 14 -7.24 2.69 5.32
CA THR A 14 -6.97 1.72 6.41
C THR A 14 -6.10 2.36 7.48
N LEU A 15 -5.05 3.09 7.09
CA LEU A 15 -4.19 3.84 8.01
C LEU A 15 -5.02 4.87 8.78
N VAL A 16 -5.82 5.69 8.07
CA VAL A 16 -6.71 6.68 8.71
C VAL A 16 -7.70 6.02 9.67
N TRP A 17 -8.26 4.86 9.32
CA TRP A 17 -9.14 4.13 10.23
C TRP A 17 -8.42 3.59 11.46
N GLN A 18 -7.19 3.10 11.32
CA GLN A 18 -6.40 2.61 12.45
C GLN A 18 -6.04 3.75 13.40
N ILE A 19 -5.59 4.89 12.87
CA ILE A 19 -5.30 6.09 13.66
C ILE A 19 -6.57 6.59 14.36
N THR A 20 -7.68 6.73 13.62
CA THR A 20 -8.97 7.16 14.18
C THR A 20 -9.40 6.25 15.33
N ARG A 21 -9.30 4.92 15.16
CA ARG A 21 -9.58 3.94 16.23
C ARG A 21 -8.73 4.20 17.47
N GLN A 22 -7.43 4.43 17.29
CA GLN A 22 -6.51 4.67 18.41
C GLN A 22 -6.73 6.01 19.11
N LEU A 23 -7.17 7.04 18.38
CA LEU A 23 -7.49 8.35 18.94
C LEU A 23 -8.74 8.31 19.83
N VAL A 24 -9.75 7.54 19.45
CA VAL A 24 -11.01 7.44 20.20
C VAL A 24 -11.09 6.25 21.13
N ASP A 25 -10.00 5.49 21.25
CA ASP A 25 -9.93 4.34 22.14
C ASP A 25 -10.18 4.77 23.60
N GLY A 26 -10.95 3.98 24.33
CA GLY A 26 -11.37 4.31 25.71
C GLY A 26 -12.52 5.31 25.83
N GLN A 27 -13.02 5.90 24.74
CA GLN A 27 -14.23 6.75 24.81
C GLN A 27 -15.48 5.89 25.10
N PRO A 28 -16.40 6.36 25.97
CA PRO A 28 -17.65 5.64 26.26
C PRO A 28 -18.46 5.36 24.99
N GLY A 29 -19.03 4.14 24.91
CA GLY A 29 -19.89 3.74 23.81
C GLY A 29 -19.18 3.44 22.49
N LEU A 30 -17.85 3.41 22.46
CA LEU A 30 -17.11 3.02 21.26
C LEU A 30 -17.49 1.60 20.83
N ARG A 31 -18.04 1.48 19.63
CA ARG A 31 -18.23 0.22 18.92
C ARG A 31 -17.68 0.31 17.51
N ASN A 32 -17.09 -0.78 17.05
CA ASN A 32 -16.43 -0.84 15.74
C ASN A 32 -16.72 -2.17 15.03
N PRO A 33 -17.99 -2.43 14.67
CA PRO A 33 -18.35 -3.71 14.07
C PRO A 33 -17.78 -3.83 12.65
N ARG A 34 -17.55 -5.06 12.20
CA ARG A 34 -17.31 -5.34 10.79
C ARG A 34 -18.62 -5.34 10.03
N GLY A 35 -18.57 -4.87 8.77
CA GLY A 35 -19.70 -5.00 7.85
C GLY A 35 -20.96 -4.27 8.28
N VAL A 36 -20.84 -3.16 9.00
CA VAL A 36 -22.00 -2.32 9.33
C VAL A 36 -22.62 -1.81 8.04
N GLU A 37 -23.90 -2.13 7.84
CA GLU A 37 -24.67 -1.64 6.71
C GLU A 37 -25.10 -0.18 6.94
N PRO A 38 -25.30 0.60 5.86
CA PRO A 38 -25.59 2.03 5.98
C PRO A 38 -26.89 2.39 6.72
N ASP A 39 -27.84 1.46 6.81
CA ASP A 39 -29.11 1.65 7.52
C ASP A 39 -28.94 1.88 9.03
N ALA A 40 -27.83 1.43 9.62
CA ALA A 40 -27.49 1.68 11.01
C ALA A 40 -26.88 3.07 11.28
N PHE A 41 -26.48 3.81 10.24
CA PHE A 41 -25.76 5.09 10.39
C PHE A 41 -26.62 6.22 10.98
N PRO A 42 -27.89 6.43 10.57
CA PRO A 42 -28.72 7.49 11.14
C PRO A 42 -28.93 7.34 12.65
N ALA A 43 -29.15 6.11 13.14
CA ALA A 43 -29.34 5.84 14.57
C ALA A 43 -28.08 6.18 15.39
N ALA A 44 -26.91 5.72 14.94
CA ALA A 44 -25.63 6.01 15.61
C ALA A 44 -25.25 7.50 15.59
N ALA A 45 -25.65 8.22 14.53
CA ALA A 45 -25.43 9.65 14.44
C ALA A 45 -26.36 10.45 15.36
N ALA A 46 -27.58 9.96 15.61
CA ALA A 46 -28.55 10.60 16.49
C ALA A 46 -28.23 10.45 17.98
N ASP A 47 -27.54 9.37 18.39
CA ASP A 47 -27.20 9.11 19.79
C ASP A 47 -25.75 9.56 20.11
N PRO A 48 -25.53 10.61 20.92
CA PRO A 48 -24.18 11.06 21.28
C PRO A 48 -23.42 10.05 22.15
N HIS A 49 -24.11 9.12 22.83
CA HIS A 49 -23.50 8.08 23.66
C HIS A 49 -23.15 6.81 22.88
N ASP A 50 -23.61 6.68 21.63
CA ASP A 50 -23.25 5.58 20.73
C ASP A 50 -22.13 6.01 19.78
N LEU A 51 -20.87 5.77 20.14
CA LEU A 51 -19.73 6.08 19.27
C LEU A 51 -19.49 4.94 18.26
N LEU A 52 -20.09 5.04 17.09
CA LEU A 52 -19.87 4.09 16.00
C LEU A 52 -18.71 4.52 15.12
N LEU A 53 -17.61 3.75 15.12
CA LEU A 53 -16.56 3.86 14.11
C LEU A 53 -16.81 2.84 12.99
N ALA A 54 -17.02 3.33 11.78
CA ALA A 54 -17.23 2.52 10.59
C ALA A 54 -16.27 2.90 9.48
N LYS A 55 -16.07 1.97 8.55
CA LYS A 55 -15.33 2.21 7.31
C LYS A 55 -16.08 1.65 6.12
N ILE A 56 -16.22 2.46 5.07
CA ILE A 56 -16.96 2.12 3.86
C ILE A 56 -16.27 2.69 2.61
N HIS A 57 -16.46 2.02 1.47
CA HIS A 57 -16.09 2.54 0.16
C HIS A 57 -17.35 2.76 -0.68
N TYR A 58 -17.28 3.72 -1.60
CA TYR A 58 -18.41 4.00 -2.47
C TYR A 58 -18.79 2.77 -3.30
N ARG A 59 -20.10 2.49 -3.35
CA ARG A 59 -20.74 1.54 -4.27
C ARG A 59 -21.98 2.21 -4.84
N GLY A 60 -22.35 1.87 -6.07
CA GLY A 60 -23.46 2.52 -6.78
C GLY A 60 -24.84 2.31 -6.14
N SER A 61 -24.96 1.38 -5.17
CA SER A 61 -26.19 1.15 -4.41
C SER A 61 -26.35 2.04 -3.18
N LEU A 62 -25.32 2.83 -2.81
CA LEU A 62 -25.43 3.78 -1.70
C LEU A 62 -26.32 4.94 -2.10
N LYS A 63 -27.24 5.33 -1.21
CA LYS A 63 -28.09 6.50 -1.37
C LYS A 63 -27.59 7.62 -0.47
N GLU A 64 -27.74 8.86 -0.90
CA GLU A 64 -27.33 10.01 -0.08
C GLU A 64 -28.07 10.08 1.26
N SER A 65 -29.34 9.64 1.28
CA SER A 65 -30.18 9.55 2.47
C SER A 65 -29.67 8.59 3.54
N ASP A 66 -28.79 7.65 3.19
CA ASP A 66 -28.21 6.70 4.13
C ASP A 66 -27.13 7.35 5.02
N PHE A 67 -26.73 8.59 4.70
CA PHE A 67 -25.61 9.30 5.31
C PHE A 67 -26.10 10.60 5.94
N PRO A 68 -26.14 10.70 7.29
CA PRO A 68 -26.68 11.87 7.99
C PRO A 68 -25.78 13.11 7.82
N ASP A 69 -26.33 14.31 8.00
CA ASP A 69 -25.53 15.56 7.96
C ASP A 69 -25.06 16.01 9.36
N THR A 70 -25.69 15.49 10.40
CA THR A 70 -25.48 15.87 11.81
C THR A 70 -25.07 14.67 12.64
N GLY A 71 -24.29 14.89 13.70
CA GLY A 71 -23.84 13.81 14.59
C GLY A 71 -22.85 12.83 13.94
N VAL A 72 -22.27 13.23 12.80
CA VAL A 72 -21.28 12.44 12.05
C VAL A 72 -20.06 13.28 11.70
N ARG A 73 -18.90 12.63 11.66
CA ARG A 73 -17.66 13.15 11.07
C ARG A 73 -17.18 12.19 9.99
N TYR A 74 -16.96 12.71 8.78
CA TYR A 74 -16.48 11.95 7.64
C TYR A 74 -14.97 12.13 7.49
N LEU A 75 -14.24 11.03 7.33
CA LEU A 75 -12.80 11.04 7.12
C LEU A 75 -12.51 10.43 5.74
N TYR A 76 -12.48 11.29 4.72
CA TYR A 76 -12.34 10.90 3.32
C TYR A 76 -10.88 10.93 2.87
N THR A 77 -10.40 9.83 2.32
CA THR A 77 -9.08 9.78 1.68
C THR A 77 -9.15 9.57 0.17
N TYR A 78 -8.34 10.32 -0.57
CA TYR A 78 -8.14 10.14 -2.01
C TYR A 78 -6.67 9.93 -2.36
N ARG A 79 -6.42 9.45 -3.58
CA ARG A 79 -5.09 9.11 -4.11
C ARG A 79 -5.12 9.24 -5.64
N ASP A 80 -3.97 9.38 -6.29
CA ASP A 80 -3.87 9.28 -7.75
C ASP A 80 -4.65 8.04 -8.27
N PRO A 81 -5.72 8.21 -9.08
CA PRO A 81 -6.52 7.11 -9.61
C PRO A 81 -5.71 6.07 -10.40
N ARG A 82 -4.57 6.46 -11.00
CA ARG A 82 -3.66 5.52 -11.68
C ARG A 82 -3.02 4.58 -10.66
N ASP A 83 -2.56 5.10 -9.53
CA ASP A 83 -2.03 4.28 -8.45
C ASP A 83 -3.10 3.45 -7.75
N VAL A 84 -4.35 3.93 -7.68
CA VAL A 84 -5.48 3.14 -7.19
C VAL A 84 -5.67 1.88 -8.04
N VAL A 85 -5.73 2.03 -9.37
CA VAL A 85 -5.84 0.90 -10.30
C VAL A 85 -4.64 -0.04 -10.16
N ALA A 86 -3.43 0.51 -10.16
CA ALA A 86 -2.20 -0.26 -10.03
C ALA A 86 -2.14 -1.07 -8.72
N SER A 87 -2.50 -0.44 -7.60
CA SER A 87 -2.54 -1.08 -6.28
C SER A 87 -3.61 -2.18 -6.22
N LEU A 88 -4.77 -1.98 -6.84
CA LEU A 88 -5.80 -3.01 -6.95
C LEU A 88 -5.32 -4.22 -7.77
N PHE A 89 -4.54 -4.00 -8.83
CA PHE A 89 -3.95 -5.08 -9.63
C PHE A 89 -2.91 -5.86 -8.82
N ARG A 90 -1.98 -5.16 -8.13
CA ARG A 90 -0.95 -5.77 -7.27
C ARG A 90 -1.52 -6.55 -6.08
N LYS A 91 -2.62 -6.09 -5.49
CA LYS A 91 -3.33 -6.81 -4.42
C LYS A 91 -3.87 -8.19 -4.87
N GLY A 92 -3.78 -8.51 -6.16
CA GLY A 92 -4.11 -9.83 -6.68
C GLY A 92 -5.56 -9.96 -7.16
N ARG A 93 -6.31 -8.85 -7.27
CA ARG A 93 -7.63 -8.89 -7.92
C ARG A 93 -7.53 -9.23 -9.41
N PHE A 94 -6.44 -8.82 -10.07
CA PHE A 94 -6.26 -8.97 -11.52
C PHE A 94 -4.78 -9.26 -11.88
N LYS A 95 -4.35 -10.51 -11.73
CA LYS A 95 -3.00 -10.96 -12.14
C LYS A 95 -2.77 -10.74 -13.64
N PRO A 96 -1.51 -10.63 -14.11
CA PRO A 96 -1.20 -10.68 -15.55
C PRO A 96 -1.91 -11.87 -16.23
N GLY A 97 -2.55 -11.63 -17.38
CA GLY A 97 -3.36 -12.62 -18.09
C GLY A 97 -4.80 -12.81 -17.57
N ASN A 98 -5.21 -12.13 -16.50
CA ASN A 98 -6.61 -12.15 -16.08
C ASN A 98 -7.48 -11.44 -17.14
N PRO A 99 -8.57 -12.06 -17.65
CA PRO A 99 -9.40 -11.48 -18.70
C PRO A 99 -10.13 -10.20 -18.28
N LYS A 100 -10.23 -9.93 -16.97
CA LYS A 100 -10.79 -8.69 -16.42
C LYS A 100 -9.73 -7.61 -16.23
N ARG A 101 -8.45 -7.88 -16.49
CA ARG A 101 -7.40 -6.86 -16.54
C ARG A 101 -7.42 -6.20 -17.93
N GLY A 102 -7.26 -4.89 -17.97
CA GLY A 102 -7.10 -4.15 -19.21
C GLY A 102 -7.77 -2.78 -19.21
N PRO A 103 -7.62 -2.02 -20.30
CA PRO A 103 -8.03 -0.62 -20.40
C PRO A 103 -9.48 -0.36 -19.99
N GLN A 104 -10.40 -1.22 -20.44
CA GLN A 104 -11.82 -1.08 -20.13
C GLN A 104 -12.12 -1.21 -18.63
N ASN A 105 -11.50 -2.17 -17.95
CA ASN A 105 -11.72 -2.34 -16.51
C ASN A 105 -11.02 -1.24 -15.70
N SER A 106 -9.83 -0.79 -16.11
CA SER A 106 -9.15 0.36 -15.51
C SER A 106 -10.03 1.60 -15.54
N LYS A 107 -10.69 1.87 -16.68
CA LYS A 107 -11.67 2.94 -16.83
C LYS A 107 -12.88 2.80 -15.90
N LEU A 108 -13.44 1.59 -15.79
CA LEU A 108 -14.59 1.34 -14.90
C LEU A 108 -14.23 1.52 -13.42
N ILE A 109 -13.03 1.11 -13.01
CA ILE A 109 -12.52 1.34 -11.66
C ILE A 109 -12.47 2.85 -11.41
N VAL A 110 -11.79 3.62 -12.26
CA VAL A 110 -11.63 5.08 -12.10
C VAL A 110 -12.98 5.79 -12.05
N ARG A 111 -13.92 5.45 -12.94
CA ARG A 111 -15.30 5.98 -12.90
C ARG A 111 -15.95 5.79 -11.54
N ARG A 112 -15.84 4.60 -10.96
CA ARG A 112 -16.41 4.32 -9.65
C ARG A 112 -15.72 5.17 -8.57
N GLU A 113 -14.41 5.26 -8.59
CA GLU A 113 -13.67 6.04 -7.59
C GLU A 113 -13.99 7.54 -7.69
N LEU A 114 -14.12 8.11 -8.89
CA LEU A 114 -14.49 9.51 -9.09
C LEU A 114 -15.95 9.81 -8.70
N LYS A 115 -16.88 8.88 -8.98
CA LYS A 115 -18.25 8.99 -8.45
C LYS A 115 -18.25 9.00 -6.92
N GLY A 116 -17.41 8.15 -6.32
CA GLY A 116 -17.19 8.15 -4.87
C GLY A 116 -16.61 9.46 -4.36
N ASP A 117 -15.59 10.00 -5.03
CA ASP A 117 -15.00 11.31 -4.70
C ASP A 117 -16.05 12.41 -4.69
N THR A 118 -16.86 12.52 -5.74
CA THR A 118 -17.97 13.49 -5.81
C THR A 118 -18.97 13.27 -4.66
N PHE A 119 -19.36 12.02 -4.41
CA PHE A 119 -20.34 11.66 -3.37
C PHE A 119 -19.86 12.02 -1.95
N TRP A 120 -18.59 11.75 -1.64
CA TRP A 120 -18.03 12.00 -0.31
C TRP A 120 -17.69 13.47 -0.10
N ARG A 121 -17.17 14.17 -1.12
CA ARG A 121 -16.86 15.61 -1.03
C ARG A 121 -18.09 16.49 -0.86
N ALA A 122 -19.28 15.99 -1.21
CA ALA A 122 -20.54 16.67 -0.96
C ALA A 122 -21.00 16.62 0.51
N ARG A 123 -20.34 15.85 1.38
CA ARG A 123 -20.74 15.70 2.79
C ARG A 123 -20.29 16.89 3.64
N LYS A 124 -21.08 17.23 4.66
CA LYS A 124 -20.70 18.18 5.72
C LYS A 124 -19.79 17.49 6.74
N ASN A 125 -19.07 18.28 7.56
CA ASN A 125 -18.17 17.77 8.60
C ASN A 125 -17.18 16.73 8.06
N LEU A 126 -16.45 17.15 7.02
CA LEU A 126 -15.58 16.29 6.22
C LEU A 126 -14.12 16.69 6.39
N TRP A 127 -13.31 15.77 6.87
CA TRP A 127 -11.87 15.82 6.72
C TRP A 127 -11.47 15.16 5.40
N VAL A 128 -10.57 15.80 4.66
CA VAL A 128 -10.09 15.30 3.36
C VAL A 128 -8.57 15.14 3.42
N GLY A 129 -8.11 13.90 3.25
CA GLY A 129 -6.69 13.58 3.18
C GLY A 129 -6.26 13.10 1.79
N ARG A 130 -5.23 13.73 1.22
CA ARG A 130 -4.51 13.21 0.05
C ARG A 130 -3.47 12.21 0.52
N TYR A 131 -3.50 11.00 -0.04
CA TYR A 131 -2.58 9.92 0.35
C TYR A 131 -1.10 10.31 0.24
N GLU A 132 -0.73 11.02 -0.83
CA GLU A 132 0.65 11.45 -1.05
C GLU A 132 1.16 12.44 0.01
N ASP A 133 0.28 13.23 0.61
CA ASP A 133 0.67 14.26 1.58
C ASP A 133 0.97 13.65 2.95
N PHE A 134 0.23 12.60 3.34
CA PHE A 134 0.32 12.06 4.71
C PHE A 134 1.09 10.75 4.84
N ARG A 135 1.37 10.03 3.75
CA ARG A 135 1.96 8.69 3.85
C ARG A 135 3.38 8.69 4.43
N ASP A 136 4.08 9.82 4.31
CA ASP A 136 5.47 10.01 4.72
C ASP A 136 5.57 10.89 6.00
N ASP A 137 4.45 11.42 6.50
CA ASP A 137 4.35 12.20 7.75
C ASP A 137 3.12 11.76 8.56
N VAL A 138 3.19 10.51 9.04
CA VAL A 138 2.15 9.91 9.89
C VAL A 138 1.97 10.66 11.22
N PRO A 139 3.02 11.16 11.89
CA PRO A 139 2.85 12.00 13.09
C PRO A 139 2.00 13.24 12.84
N ASN A 140 2.18 13.96 11.72
CA ASN A 140 1.32 15.09 11.39
C ASN A 140 -0.12 14.65 11.09
N LEU A 141 -0.30 13.56 10.35
CA LEU A 141 -1.63 12.98 10.12
C LEU A 141 -2.37 12.69 11.43
N ILE A 142 -1.69 12.12 12.44
CA ILE A 142 -2.30 11.84 13.73
C ILE A 142 -2.79 13.13 14.39
N ARG A 143 -2.00 14.21 14.35
CA ARG A 143 -2.38 15.51 14.91
C ARG A 143 -3.54 16.14 14.16
N ASP A 144 -3.53 16.09 12.83
CA ASP A 144 -4.60 16.62 11.99
C ASP A 144 -5.93 15.90 12.26
N LEU A 145 -5.89 14.57 12.37
CA LEU A 145 -7.05 13.76 12.70
C LEU A 145 -7.53 14.02 14.14
N ALA A 146 -6.62 14.15 15.09
CA ALA A 146 -6.95 14.47 16.48
C ALA A 146 -7.64 15.83 16.60
N ALA A 147 -7.10 16.86 15.93
CA ALA A 147 -7.71 18.19 15.86
C ALA A 147 -9.10 18.13 15.21
N PHE A 148 -9.23 17.43 14.08
CA PHE A 148 -10.53 17.27 13.41
C PHE A 148 -11.56 16.50 14.25
N LEU A 149 -11.13 15.61 15.13
CA LEU A 149 -11.97 14.82 16.02
C LEU A 149 -12.19 15.47 17.39
N ASP A 150 -11.63 16.65 17.64
CA ASP A 150 -11.57 17.32 18.95
C ASP A 150 -11.02 16.42 20.07
N VAL A 151 -10.04 15.58 19.73
CA VAL A 151 -9.36 14.70 20.68
C VAL A 151 -8.01 15.31 21.06
N PRO A 152 -7.78 15.64 22.34
CA PRO A 152 -6.47 16.13 22.76
C PRO A 152 -5.43 15.00 22.67
N VAL A 153 -4.26 15.31 22.11
CA VAL A 153 -3.13 14.37 22.01
C VAL A 153 -1.84 15.02 22.50
N THR A 154 -1.06 14.27 23.27
CA THR A 154 0.29 14.67 23.66
C THR A 154 1.32 14.15 22.65
N PRO A 155 2.55 14.70 22.61
CA PRO A 155 3.63 14.18 21.76
C PRO A 155 3.90 12.68 21.99
N GLU A 156 3.83 12.22 23.23
CA GLU A 156 4.03 10.81 23.61
C GLU A 156 2.93 9.94 23.00
N ARG A 157 1.66 10.37 23.11
CA ARG A 157 0.54 9.65 22.51
C ARG A 157 0.64 9.59 20.99
N VAL A 158 1.13 10.66 20.34
CA VAL A 158 1.37 10.65 18.89
C VAL A 158 2.43 9.60 18.54
N ALA A 159 3.55 9.55 19.27
CA ALA A 159 4.61 8.57 19.04
C ALA A 159 4.13 7.11 19.28
N GLU A 160 3.32 6.88 20.31
CA GLU A 160 2.70 5.57 20.55
C GLU A 160 1.82 5.13 19.37
N ILE A 161 0.93 6.01 18.90
CA ILE A 161 0.03 5.68 17.79
C ILE A 161 0.83 5.43 16.51
N ASP A 162 1.83 6.26 16.21
CA ASP A 162 2.71 6.12 15.05
C ASP A 162 3.41 4.75 15.05
N ALA A 163 4.02 4.36 16.18
CA ALA A 163 4.63 3.05 16.35
C ALA A 163 3.63 1.89 16.12
N LEU A 164 2.38 2.03 16.59
CA LEU A 164 1.34 1.01 16.42
C LEU A 164 0.84 0.87 14.98
N VAL A 165 0.93 1.93 14.17
CA VAL A 165 0.45 1.94 12.77
C VAL A 165 1.59 1.87 11.74
N SER A 166 2.84 1.78 12.20
CA SER A 166 4.04 1.63 11.38
C SER A 166 3.95 0.43 10.44
N LEU A 167 4.60 0.52 9.28
CA LEU A 167 4.59 -0.56 8.30
C LEU A 167 5.21 -1.85 8.86
N GLU A 168 6.28 -1.73 9.65
CA GLU A 168 6.92 -2.89 10.30
C GLU A 168 5.93 -3.60 11.23
N GLN A 169 5.27 -2.86 12.11
CA GLN A 169 4.33 -3.45 13.07
C GLN A 169 3.12 -4.08 12.37
N GLN A 170 2.64 -3.47 11.29
CA GLN A 170 1.54 -4.02 10.49
C GLN A 170 1.96 -5.30 9.74
N GLN A 171 3.21 -5.38 9.27
CA GLN A 171 3.74 -6.60 8.64
C GLN A 171 3.88 -7.75 9.65
N GLU A 172 4.37 -7.45 10.85
CA GLU A 172 4.47 -8.42 11.95
C GLU A 172 3.10 -8.98 12.33
N ARG A 173 2.11 -8.10 12.56
CA ARG A 173 0.73 -8.53 12.86
C ARG A 173 0.10 -9.34 11.73
N VAL A 174 0.38 -8.97 10.48
CA VAL A 174 -0.05 -9.74 9.31
C VAL A 174 0.55 -11.15 9.36
N TRP A 175 1.84 -11.27 9.70
CA TRP A 175 2.52 -12.55 9.82
C TRP A 175 1.91 -13.41 10.93
N GLU A 176 1.68 -12.84 12.10
CA GLU A 176 1.00 -13.51 13.22
C GLU A 176 -0.42 -13.95 12.83
N SER A 177 -1.18 -13.07 12.18
CA SER A 177 -2.55 -13.38 11.74
C SER A 177 -2.63 -14.47 10.66
N ARG A 178 -1.57 -14.67 9.87
CA ARG A 178 -1.50 -15.78 8.92
C ARG A 178 -1.42 -17.13 9.63
N ALA A 179 -0.83 -17.18 10.82
CA ALA A 179 -0.78 -18.38 11.64
C ALA A 179 -2.15 -18.71 12.26
N SER A 180 -2.97 -17.71 12.57
CA SER A 180 -4.28 -17.87 13.23
C SER A 180 -5.51 -17.81 12.30
N GLY A 181 -5.35 -17.35 11.06
CA GLY A 181 -6.47 -16.92 10.21
C GLY A 181 -6.84 -15.46 10.48
N VAL A 182 -7.29 -14.76 9.43
CA VAL A 182 -7.57 -13.31 9.34
C VAL A 182 -7.83 -12.62 10.69
N ASP A 183 -6.95 -11.69 11.07
CA ASP A 183 -7.12 -10.89 12.29
C ASP A 183 -8.44 -10.08 12.21
N PRO A 184 -9.39 -10.27 13.16
CA PRO A 184 -10.69 -9.60 13.19
C PRO A 184 -10.61 -8.08 13.50
N ASP A 185 -9.50 -7.58 13.99
CA ASP A 185 -9.36 -6.23 14.51
C ASP A 185 -8.64 -5.29 13.55
N LEU A 186 -7.77 -5.81 12.68
CA LEU A 186 -6.87 -4.93 11.92
C LEU A 186 -7.41 -4.49 10.57
N ARG A 187 -8.39 -5.22 9.99
CA ARG A 187 -8.84 -5.03 8.59
C ARG A 187 -7.69 -5.05 7.56
N VAL A 188 -6.51 -5.54 7.94
CA VAL A 188 -5.34 -5.74 7.08
C VAL A 188 -5.33 -7.22 6.70
N THR A 189 -5.44 -7.50 5.40
CA THR A 189 -5.16 -8.84 4.88
C THR A 189 -3.69 -8.94 4.51
N ALA A 190 -3.19 -10.16 4.39
CA ALA A 190 -1.76 -10.33 4.19
C ALA A 190 -1.17 -9.86 2.86
N ASN A 191 -2.03 -9.39 1.94
CA ASN A 191 -1.66 -8.75 0.68
C ASN A 191 -2.14 -7.28 0.63
N HIS A 192 -2.49 -6.70 1.79
CA HIS A 192 -3.09 -5.37 1.87
C HIS A 192 -2.07 -4.25 1.89
N ILE A 193 -0.86 -4.51 2.37
CA ILE A 193 0.31 -3.64 2.26
C ILE A 193 1.13 -4.16 1.07
N THR A 194 1.24 -3.35 0.03
CA THR A 194 2.07 -3.64 -1.15
C THR A 194 3.39 -2.87 -1.00
N ASP A 195 3.59 -1.84 -1.81
CA ASP A 195 4.74 -0.96 -1.87
C ASP A 195 4.46 0.45 -1.31
N GLY A 196 3.20 0.88 -1.26
CA GLY A 196 2.79 2.20 -0.74
C GLY A 196 3.18 3.39 -1.63
N ARG A 197 4.33 3.33 -2.32
CA ARG A 197 4.93 4.37 -3.15
C ARG A 197 3.97 5.03 -4.15
N GLU A 198 4.20 6.32 -4.40
CA GLU A 198 3.55 7.10 -5.44
C GLU A 198 4.15 6.82 -6.80
N GLY A 199 3.32 6.91 -7.83
CA GLY A 199 3.75 6.67 -9.20
C GLY A 199 4.04 5.21 -9.50
N ALA A 200 3.70 4.28 -8.60
CA ALA A 200 3.82 2.83 -8.78
C ALA A 200 3.08 2.35 -10.04
N TRP A 201 2.09 3.11 -10.49
CA TRP A 201 1.35 2.87 -11.71
C TRP A 201 2.25 2.82 -12.95
N ARG A 202 3.37 3.56 -12.99
CA ARG A 202 4.30 3.56 -14.15
C ARG A 202 4.93 2.20 -14.40
N ASP A 203 5.19 1.46 -13.33
CA ASP A 203 5.79 0.12 -13.40
C ASP A 203 4.74 -0.99 -13.47
N THR A 204 3.46 -0.66 -13.28
CA THR A 204 2.39 -1.65 -13.10
C THR A 204 1.42 -1.69 -14.27
N LEU A 205 1.02 -0.52 -14.79
CA LEU A 205 0.00 -0.39 -15.83
C LEU A 205 0.65 -0.38 -17.21
N THR A 206 -0.02 -0.96 -18.20
CA THR A 206 0.41 -0.82 -19.60
C THR A 206 0.12 0.60 -20.12
N PRO A 207 0.79 1.07 -21.19
CA PRO A 207 0.49 2.37 -21.79
C PRO A 207 -0.99 2.55 -22.15
N GLU A 208 -1.65 1.49 -22.62
CA GLU A 208 -3.08 1.50 -22.96
C GLU A 208 -3.96 1.62 -21.72
N GLU A 209 -3.59 0.95 -20.62
CA GLU A 209 -4.27 1.08 -19.33
C GLU A 209 -4.15 2.51 -18.78
N VAL A 210 -2.95 3.12 -18.84
CA VAL A 210 -2.72 4.51 -18.42
C VAL A 210 -3.54 5.48 -19.27
N ALA A 211 -3.49 5.34 -20.61
CA ALA A 211 -4.26 6.19 -21.52
C ALA A 211 -5.76 6.09 -21.25
N ALA A 212 -6.29 4.91 -20.96
CA ALA A 212 -7.70 4.72 -20.64
C ALA A 212 -8.11 5.32 -19.28
N VAL A 213 -7.23 5.25 -18.27
CA VAL A 213 -7.43 5.93 -16.99
C VAL A 213 -7.47 7.44 -17.18
N GLU A 214 -6.44 8.02 -17.80
CA GLU A 214 -6.34 9.47 -17.96
C GLU A 214 -7.42 10.03 -18.89
N ALA A 215 -7.84 9.29 -19.92
CA ALA A 215 -8.97 9.68 -20.76
C ALA A 215 -10.27 9.90 -19.97
N GLU A 216 -10.39 9.25 -18.80
CA GLU A 216 -11.55 9.35 -17.91
C GLU A 216 -11.37 10.41 -16.82
N CYS A 217 -10.16 10.54 -16.25
CA CYS A 217 -9.93 11.38 -15.06
C CYS A 217 -8.99 12.57 -15.25
N ALA A 218 -8.50 12.88 -16.45
CA ALA A 218 -7.48 13.93 -16.63
C ALA A 218 -7.86 15.31 -16.06
N PRO A 219 -9.08 15.84 -16.24
CA PRO A 219 -9.47 17.09 -15.58
C PRO A 219 -9.37 17.02 -14.05
N TRP A 220 -9.79 15.88 -13.48
CA TRP A 220 -9.71 15.64 -12.04
C TRP A 220 -8.25 15.54 -11.57
N LEU A 221 -7.37 14.90 -12.34
CA LEU A 221 -5.93 14.81 -12.04
C LEU A 221 -5.33 16.20 -11.92
N VAL A 222 -5.53 17.06 -12.93
CA VAL A 222 -5.02 18.43 -12.92
C VAL A 222 -5.59 19.25 -11.78
N GLN A 223 -6.91 19.15 -11.54
CA GLN A 223 -7.57 19.83 -10.43
C GLN A 223 -6.96 19.48 -9.06
N HIS A 224 -6.44 18.26 -8.90
CA HIS A 224 -5.83 17.78 -7.65
C HIS A 224 -4.30 17.83 -7.68
N GLY A 225 -3.69 18.55 -8.63
CA GLY A 225 -2.24 18.75 -8.69
C GLY A 225 -1.46 17.50 -9.09
N TYR A 226 -2.05 16.60 -9.88
CA TYR A 226 -1.36 15.48 -10.50
C TYR A 226 -1.06 15.79 -11.97
N ASP A 227 0.12 15.38 -12.43
CA ASP A 227 0.50 15.44 -13.84
C ASP A 227 -0.29 14.45 -14.70
N VAL A 228 -0.37 14.74 -15.99
CA VAL A 228 -1.03 13.91 -16.99
C VAL A 228 -0.02 13.55 -18.08
N ASP A 229 0.24 12.25 -18.25
CA ASP A 229 1.39 11.76 -19.02
C ASP A 229 1.03 11.45 -20.48
N THR A 230 -0.25 11.15 -20.78
CA THR A 230 -0.67 10.71 -22.12
C THR A 230 -1.22 11.85 -22.99
N PRO A 231 -1.08 11.75 -24.33
CA PRO A 231 -1.69 12.73 -25.25
C PRO A 231 -3.20 12.85 -25.12
N ILE A 232 -3.91 11.74 -24.82
CA ILE A 232 -5.36 11.77 -24.63
C ILE A 232 -5.74 12.45 -23.32
N GLY A 233 -4.99 12.19 -22.24
CA GLY A 233 -5.18 12.86 -20.97
C GLY A 233 -4.98 14.36 -21.09
N ARG A 234 -3.87 14.81 -21.69
CA ARG A 234 -3.58 16.24 -21.91
C ARG A 234 -4.69 16.95 -22.68
N ARG A 235 -5.15 16.34 -23.78
CA ARG A 235 -6.30 16.85 -24.55
C ARG A 235 -7.57 16.94 -23.69
N LYS A 236 -7.86 15.91 -22.89
CA LYS A 236 -9.05 15.89 -22.01
C LYS A 236 -8.97 16.93 -20.89
N ALA A 237 -7.78 17.22 -20.38
CA ALA A 237 -7.55 18.24 -19.36
C ALA A 237 -7.54 19.68 -19.92
N GLY A 238 -7.72 19.89 -21.24
CA GLY A 238 -7.62 21.22 -21.83
C GLY A 238 -6.18 21.76 -21.89
N LEU A 239 -5.18 20.90 -21.67
CA LEU A 239 -3.76 21.23 -21.79
C LEU A 239 -3.35 21.16 -23.27
N ALA A 240 -3.90 22.08 -24.07
CA ALA A 240 -3.60 22.18 -25.50
C ALA A 240 -2.19 22.77 -25.70
N GLY A 241 -1.24 21.90 -26.00
CA GLY A 241 0.12 22.23 -26.37
C GLY A 241 0.89 20.94 -26.68
N PRO A 242 1.96 20.99 -27.49
CA PRO A 242 2.83 19.83 -27.65
C PRO A 242 3.24 19.30 -26.26
N PRO A 243 3.40 17.96 -26.10
CA PRO A 243 4.00 17.41 -24.87
C PRO A 243 5.22 18.26 -24.53
N SER A 244 5.32 18.75 -23.29
CA SER A 244 6.54 19.44 -22.86
C SER A 244 7.70 18.51 -23.23
N ALA A 245 8.55 18.96 -24.14
CA ALA A 245 9.65 18.17 -24.67
C ALA A 245 10.74 18.05 -23.59
N SER A 246 10.44 17.43 -22.46
CA SER A 246 11.37 17.32 -21.33
C SER A 246 10.84 16.43 -20.20
N VAL A 247 10.25 15.28 -20.53
CA VAL A 247 10.48 14.10 -19.68
C VAL A 247 10.80 12.98 -20.65
N THR A 248 12.05 12.95 -21.13
CA THR A 248 12.64 11.65 -21.46
C THR A 248 12.31 10.80 -20.25
N PRO A 249 11.53 9.70 -20.38
CA PRO A 249 11.44 8.77 -19.27
C PRO A 249 12.90 8.49 -18.97
N SER A 250 13.39 8.98 -17.82
CA SER A 250 14.68 8.55 -17.31
C SER A 250 14.61 7.06 -17.51
N PRO A 251 15.50 6.45 -18.33
CA PRO A 251 15.56 5.02 -18.35
C PRO A 251 15.68 4.70 -16.87
N ILE A 252 14.63 4.13 -16.29
CA ILE A 252 14.71 3.57 -14.97
C ILE A 252 15.68 2.46 -15.24
N ALA A 253 16.96 2.79 -15.08
CA ALA A 253 18.00 1.83 -14.99
C ALA A 253 17.48 0.99 -13.86
N THR A 254 16.97 -0.19 -14.21
CA THR A 254 16.80 -1.27 -13.28
C THR A 254 18.21 -1.70 -12.90
N LYS A 255 19.00 -0.78 -12.30
CA LYS A 255 19.93 -1.14 -11.27
C LYS A 255 19.04 -1.67 -10.16
N GLY A 256 18.64 -2.94 -10.31
CA GLY A 256 18.23 -3.72 -9.17
C GLY A 256 19.29 -3.53 -8.10
N PRO A 257 18.91 -3.49 -6.82
CA PRO A 257 19.82 -3.17 -5.73
C PRO A 257 21.12 -3.95 -5.93
N GLU A 258 22.23 -3.22 -6.09
CA GLU A 258 23.54 -3.85 -6.20
C GLU A 258 23.79 -4.55 -4.88
N VAL A 259 23.52 -5.85 -4.85
CA VAL A 259 23.83 -6.70 -3.70
C VAL A 259 25.32 -6.56 -3.43
N SER A 260 25.66 -6.06 -2.25
CA SER A 260 27.03 -5.83 -1.84
C SER A 260 27.89 -7.08 -2.05
N THR A 261 29.11 -6.88 -2.54
CA THR A 261 30.11 -7.95 -2.68
C THR A 261 30.36 -8.67 -1.35
N ALA A 262 30.16 -7.99 -0.22
CA ALA A 262 30.26 -8.55 1.12
C ALA A 262 29.19 -9.63 1.41
N VAL A 263 28.02 -9.58 0.74
CA VAL A 263 26.96 -10.59 0.85
C VAL A 263 27.19 -11.72 -0.17
N LEU A 264 27.70 -11.39 -1.36
CA LEU A 264 27.91 -12.35 -2.45
C LEU A 264 29.13 -13.28 -2.25
N ALA A 265 30.24 -12.75 -1.73
CA ALA A 265 31.46 -13.53 -1.50
C ALA A 265 31.24 -14.81 -0.67
N PRO A 266 30.53 -14.77 0.48
CA PRO A 266 30.26 -15.98 1.26
C PRO A 266 29.34 -16.99 0.54
N LEU A 267 28.40 -16.56 -0.32
CA LEU A 267 27.57 -17.49 -1.10
C LEU A 267 28.36 -18.24 -2.16
N ILE A 268 29.27 -17.53 -2.84
CA ILE A 268 30.17 -18.15 -3.82
C ILE A 268 31.07 -19.16 -3.10
N GLY A 269 31.61 -18.79 -1.93
CA GLY A 269 32.36 -19.71 -1.08
C GLY A 269 31.54 -20.95 -0.71
N ALA A 270 30.28 -20.77 -0.27
CA ALA A 270 29.40 -21.88 0.07
C ALA A 270 29.17 -22.85 -1.11
N ALA A 271 28.94 -22.32 -2.31
CA ALA A 271 28.76 -23.13 -3.51
C ALA A 271 30.02 -23.92 -3.87
N VAL A 272 31.20 -23.28 -3.83
CA VAL A 272 32.49 -23.94 -4.11
C VAL A 272 32.75 -25.05 -3.10
N PHE A 273 32.58 -24.78 -1.81
CA PHE A 273 32.77 -25.79 -0.76
C PHE A 273 31.81 -26.97 -0.91
N ALA A 274 30.54 -26.72 -1.23
CA ALA A 274 29.56 -27.77 -1.49
C ALA A 274 29.94 -28.63 -2.71
N SER A 275 30.38 -28.01 -3.82
CA SER A 275 30.83 -28.75 -5.01
C SER A 275 32.07 -29.62 -4.72
N VAL A 276 33.05 -29.10 -3.97
CA VAL A 276 34.23 -29.89 -3.60
C VAL A 276 33.87 -31.01 -2.62
N ALA A 277 32.96 -30.77 -1.68
CA ALA A 277 32.46 -31.82 -0.79
C ALA A 277 31.89 -33.01 -1.57
N VAL A 278 31.07 -32.75 -2.60
CA VAL A 278 30.51 -33.80 -3.48
C VAL A 278 31.60 -34.56 -4.22
N MET A 279 32.61 -33.87 -4.77
CA MET A 279 33.70 -34.52 -5.52
C MET A 279 34.59 -35.40 -4.64
N VAL A 280 34.85 -34.97 -3.40
CA VAL A 280 35.79 -35.63 -2.49
C VAL A 280 35.11 -36.73 -1.66
N HIS A 281 33.77 -36.71 -1.53
CA HIS A 281 33.01 -37.66 -0.70
C HIS A 281 33.29 -39.13 -1.01
N ARG A 282 33.54 -39.47 -2.29
CA ARG A 282 33.84 -40.84 -2.71
C ARG A 282 35.27 -41.29 -2.40
N ARG A 283 36.21 -40.36 -2.21
CA ARG A 283 37.65 -40.67 -2.05
C ARG A 283 38.14 -40.45 -0.64
N LEU A 284 37.61 -39.44 0.06
CA LEU A 284 38.01 -39.05 1.40
C LEU A 284 36.76 -38.57 2.17
N PRO A 285 35.97 -39.47 2.79
CA PRO A 285 34.71 -39.11 3.43
C PRO A 285 34.90 -38.09 4.56
N GLY A 286 36.03 -38.14 5.28
CA GLY A 286 36.38 -37.13 6.29
C GLY A 286 36.61 -35.72 5.70
N GLY A 287 37.20 -35.62 4.51
CA GLY A 287 37.37 -34.34 3.82
C GLY A 287 36.04 -33.73 3.36
N ALA A 288 35.09 -34.56 2.93
CA ALA A 288 33.76 -34.10 2.54
C ALA A 288 32.95 -33.52 3.70
N LEU A 289 33.13 -34.05 4.93
CA LEU A 289 32.50 -33.50 6.13
C LEU A 289 32.99 -32.07 6.41
N VAL A 290 34.32 -31.85 6.37
CA VAL A 290 34.93 -30.53 6.59
C VAL A 290 34.44 -29.52 5.55
N MET A 291 34.39 -29.90 4.27
CA MET A 291 33.91 -29.02 3.20
C MET A 291 32.41 -28.73 3.31
N SER A 292 31.59 -29.69 3.77
CA SER A 292 30.17 -29.46 4.02
C SER A 292 29.93 -28.48 5.17
N ALA A 293 30.73 -28.58 6.24
CA ALA A 293 30.68 -27.64 7.36
C ALA A 293 31.10 -26.23 6.94
N ALA A 294 32.16 -26.10 6.13
CA ALA A 294 32.58 -24.82 5.56
C ALA A 294 31.50 -24.19 4.66
N ALA A 295 30.81 -25.00 3.85
CA ALA A 295 29.70 -24.54 3.03
C ALA A 295 28.54 -24.01 3.87
N ALA A 296 28.17 -24.73 4.93
CA ALA A 296 27.10 -24.31 5.85
C ALA A 296 27.44 -23.00 6.58
N ALA A 297 28.68 -22.87 7.09
CA ALA A 297 29.14 -21.65 7.75
C ALA A 297 29.12 -20.44 6.81
N ALA A 298 29.59 -20.61 5.56
CA ALA A 298 29.58 -19.55 4.56
C ALA A 298 28.15 -19.16 4.15
N GLY A 299 27.25 -20.14 3.97
CA GLY A 299 25.82 -19.89 3.71
C GLY A 299 25.14 -19.14 4.86
N GLY A 300 25.43 -19.51 6.11
CA GLY A 300 24.94 -18.83 7.31
C GLY A 300 25.43 -17.39 7.41
N ALA A 301 26.72 -17.14 7.15
CA ALA A 301 27.28 -15.79 7.15
C ALA A 301 26.66 -14.89 6.06
N ALA A 302 26.38 -15.44 4.88
CA ALA A 302 25.68 -14.71 3.82
C ALA A 302 24.23 -14.36 4.20
N ALA A 303 23.49 -15.32 4.76
CA ALA A 303 22.11 -15.11 5.21
C ALA A 303 22.03 -14.05 6.32
N TYR A 304 22.96 -14.11 7.29
CA TYR A 304 23.05 -13.12 8.36
C TYR A 304 23.31 -11.71 7.81
N ARG A 305 24.28 -11.56 6.88
CA ARG A 305 24.58 -10.25 6.27
C ARG A 305 23.42 -9.74 5.41
N ALA A 306 22.78 -10.61 4.62
CA ALA A 306 21.61 -10.24 3.85
C ALA A 306 20.46 -9.75 4.75
N GLY A 307 20.24 -10.41 5.89
CA GLY A 307 19.25 -9.98 6.88
C GLY A 307 19.59 -8.61 7.48
N ARG A 308 20.86 -8.39 7.87
CA ARG A 308 21.33 -7.10 8.39
C ARG A 308 21.19 -5.97 7.37
N ASP A 309 21.47 -6.24 6.11
CA ASP A 309 21.44 -5.25 5.02
C ASP A 309 20.03 -5.11 4.40
N GLY A 310 19.00 -5.76 4.96
CA GLY A 310 17.64 -5.73 4.43
C GLY A 310 17.48 -6.33 3.03
N THR A 311 18.46 -7.13 2.58
CA THR A 311 18.46 -7.72 1.23
C THR A 311 17.51 -8.90 1.16
N HIS A 312 16.50 -8.83 0.30
CA HIS A 312 15.52 -9.90 0.16
C HIS A 312 16.12 -11.14 -0.54
N PRO A 313 15.83 -12.39 -0.11
CA PRO A 313 16.41 -13.61 -0.70
C PRO A 313 16.22 -13.74 -2.23
N ARG A 314 15.11 -13.24 -2.76
CA ARG A 314 14.84 -13.21 -4.21
C ARG A 314 15.76 -12.27 -5.01
N GLU A 315 16.28 -11.22 -4.38
CA GLU A 315 17.22 -10.28 -5.00
C GLU A 315 18.62 -10.88 -5.03
N LEU A 316 19.00 -11.54 -3.93
CA LEU A 316 20.20 -12.34 -3.81
C LEU A 316 20.30 -13.40 -4.93
N ALA A 317 19.23 -14.19 -5.11
CA ALA A 317 19.15 -15.22 -6.15
C ALA A 317 19.26 -14.64 -7.57
N ARG A 318 18.57 -13.51 -7.83
CA ARG A 318 18.66 -12.80 -9.12
C ARG A 318 20.07 -12.27 -9.39
N SER A 319 20.74 -11.71 -8.38
CA SER A 319 22.11 -11.20 -8.50
C SER A 319 23.09 -12.33 -8.85
N LEU A 320 23.01 -13.46 -8.14
CA LEU A 320 23.83 -14.65 -8.43
C LEU A 320 23.63 -15.16 -9.85
N LEU A 321 22.38 -15.35 -10.28
CA LEU A 321 22.06 -15.82 -11.63
C LEU A 321 22.57 -14.87 -12.73
N SER A 322 22.50 -13.56 -12.49
CA SER A 322 22.98 -12.55 -13.44
C SER A 322 24.49 -12.60 -13.64
N ARG A 323 25.27 -12.96 -12.60
CA ARG A 323 26.73 -13.08 -12.68
C ARG A 323 27.15 -14.37 -13.35
N VAL A 324 26.46 -15.49 -13.07
CA VAL A 324 26.69 -16.78 -13.75
C VAL A 324 26.44 -16.68 -15.25
N ARG A 325 25.52 -15.81 -15.70
CA ARG A 325 25.29 -15.57 -17.14
C ARG A 325 26.34 -14.68 -17.82
N ARG A 326 27.15 -13.95 -17.06
CA ARG A 326 28.16 -13.00 -17.60
C ARG A 326 29.58 -13.54 -17.59
N GLY A 327 29.86 -14.59 -16.81
CA GLY A 327 31.14 -15.29 -16.77
C GLY A 327 31.05 -16.60 -17.53
#